data_AF-A0A699ZX33-F1
#
_entry.id   AF-A0A699ZX33-F1
#
_cell.length_a   1.000
_cell.length_b   1.000
_cell.length_c   1.000
_cell.angle_alpha   90.00
_cell.angle_beta   90.00
_cell.angle_gamma   90.00
#
_symmetry.space_group_name_H-M   'P 1'
#
loop_
_entity.id
_entity.type
_entity.pdbx_description
1 polymer ?
#
loop_
_entity_poly.entity_id
_entity_poly.type
_entity_poly.pdbx_seq_one_letter_code
_entity_poly.pdbx_strand_id
1 'polypeptide(L)'
;MYSEFLGDWLRRFPRDQLLFLRNEDYKLAQKEHMDAVFKFLGMRALSPSEWNTVMAMPPRNKNSDKYEKMWPQSRALLQEFYAPFNRKLADLLQDDRYLWQTP
;
A
#
# COMPACT_ATOMS: atom_id res chain seq x y z
N MET A 1 2.29 5.67 -11.46
CA MET A 1 1.23 6.50 -12.10
C MET A 1 0.19 7.01 -11.10
N TYR A 2 0.06 6.44 -9.90
CA TYR A 2 -0.88 6.93 -8.88
C TYR A 2 -0.81 8.44 -8.62
N SER A 3 0.38 9.04 -8.73
CA SER A 3 0.60 10.49 -8.60
C SER A 3 -0.23 11.35 -9.55
N GLU A 4 -0.61 10.85 -10.73
CA GLU A 4 -1.45 11.60 -11.68
C GLU A 4 -2.88 11.78 -11.17
N PHE A 5 -3.39 10.80 -10.44
CA PHE A 5 -4.72 10.90 -9.83
C PHE A 5 -4.65 11.61 -8.48
N LEU A 6 -3.57 11.38 -7.73
CA LEU A 6 -3.50 11.75 -6.32
C LEU A 6 -3.47 13.27 -6.10
N GLY A 7 -2.87 14.03 -7.02
CA GLY A 7 -2.83 15.49 -6.92
C GLY A 7 -4.24 16.12 -6.85
N ASP A 8 -5.21 15.55 -7.57
CA ASP A 8 -6.58 16.03 -7.57
C ASP A 8 -7.33 15.73 -6.28
N TRP A 9 -7.03 14.60 -5.65
CA TRP A 9 -7.59 14.22 -4.37
C TRP A 9 -7.03 15.09 -3.25
N LEU A 10 -5.71 15.29 -3.21
CA LEU A 10 -5.06 16.12 -2.18
C LEU A 10 -5.43 17.61 -2.27
N ARG A 11 -5.86 18.08 -3.45
CA ARG A 11 -6.42 19.44 -3.61
C ARG A 11 -7.83 19.60 -3.06
N ARG A 12 -8.61 18.51 -2.99
CA ARG A 12 -10.03 18.53 -2.58
C ARG A 12 -10.26 18.02 -1.17
N PHE A 13 -9.44 17.08 -0.73
CA PHE A 13 -9.51 16.45 0.58
C PHE A 13 -8.24 16.78 1.37
N PRO A 14 -8.36 17.26 2.61
CA PRO A 14 -7.26 17.37 3.55
C PRO A 14 -6.43 16.07 3.64
N ARG A 15 -5.11 16.22 3.78
CA ARG A 15 -4.16 15.09 3.78
C ARG A 15 -4.42 14.08 4.90
N ASP A 16 -4.93 14.53 6.03
CA ASP A 16 -5.30 13.74 7.20
C ASP A 16 -6.58 12.92 7.02
N GLN A 17 -7.37 13.19 5.98
CA GLN A 17 -8.54 12.38 5.57
C GLN A 17 -8.18 11.27 4.58
N LEU A 18 -6.90 11.10 4.24
CA LEU A 18 -6.42 10.08 3.32
C LEU A 18 -5.32 9.23 3.97
N LEU A 19 -5.55 7.92 4.03
CA LEU A 19 -4.56 6.96 4.50
C LEU A 19 -3.96 6.21 3.31
N PHE A 20 -2.63 6.24 3.19
CA PHE A 20 -1.88 5.50 2.16
C PHE A 20 -1.18 4.32 2.80
N LEU A 21 -1.47 3.12 2.30
CA LEU A 21 -0.89 1.87 2.78
C LEU A 21 -0.10 1.21 1.66
N ARG A 22 1.12 0.79 1.99
CA ARG A 22 1.92 -0.06 1.11
C ARG A 22 1.57 -1.51 1.37
N ASN A 23 1.26 -2.25 0.31
CA ASN A 23 0.86 -3.64 0.42
C ASN A 23 2.03 -4.52 0.89
N GLU A 24 3.25 -4.15 0.53
CA GLU A 24 4.48 -4.82 0.98
C GLU A 24 4.63 -4.73 2.51
N ASP A 25 4.46 -3.52 3.07
CA ASP A 25 4.56 -3.30 4.51
C ASP A 25 3.39 -3.98 5.25
N TYR A 26 2.18 -3.90 4.70
CA TYR A 26 1.00 -4.62 5.22
C TYR A 26 1.22 -6.14 5.28
N LYS A 27 1.84 -6.75 4.26
CA LYS A 27 2.13 -8.18 4.27
C LYS A 27 3.16 -8.57 5.33
N LEU A 28 4.14 -7.71 5.60
CA LEU A 28 5.18 -7.95 6.60
C LEU A 28 4.67 -7.71 8.03
N ALA A 29 3.79 -6.73 8.22
CA ALA A 29 3.30 -6.29 9.52
C ALA A 29 1.79 -6.04 9.51
N GLN A 30 1.02 -7.09 9.21
CA GLN A 30 -0.44 -7.02 8.99
C GLN A 30 -1.21 -6.39 10.17
N LYS A 31 -0.91 -6.83 11.39
CA LYS A 31 -1.56 -6.32 12.61
C LYS A 31 -1.32 -4.83 12.81
N GLU A 32 -0.08 -4.37 12.65
CA GLU A 32 0.29 -2.97 12.82
C GLU A 32 -0.43 -2.06 11.82
N HIS A 33 -0.46 -2.47 10.56
CA HIS A 33 -1.12 -1.71 9.50
C HIS A 33 -2.65 -1.72 9.66
N MET A 34 -3.24 -2.82 10.15
CA MET A 34 -4.66 -2.83 10.51
C MET A 34 -4.96 -1.97 11.71
N ASP A 35 -4.12 -1.96 12.73
CA ASP A 35 -4.29 -1.05 13.86
C ASP A 35 -4.24 0.42 13.41
N ALA A 36 -3.34 0.76 12.48
CA ALA A 36 -3.31 2.09 11.85
C ALA A 36 -4.60 2.43 11.11
N VAL A 37 -5.21 1.47 10.39
CA VAL A 37 -6.53 1.64 9.75
C VAL A 37 -7.63 1.87 10.78
N PHE A 38 -7.64 1.09 11.86
CA PHE A 38 -8.65 1.21 12.91
C PHE A 38 -8.58 2.59 13.56
N LYS A 39 -7.37 3.05 13.89
CA LYS A 39 -7.12 4.40 14.43
C LYS A 39 -7.56 5.49 13.45
N PHE A 40 -7.19 5.38 12.18
CA PHE A 40 -7.56 6.35 11.14
C PHE A 40 -9.08 6.48 10.97
N LEU A 41 -9.80 5.37 11.04
CA LEU A 41 -11.27 5.36 10.98
C LEU A 41 -11.95 5.74 12.30
N GLY A 42 -11.19 6.06 13.35
CA GLY A 42 -11.74 6.39 14.67
C GLY A 42 -12.42 5.20 15.36
N MET A 43 -12.02 3.97 15.03
CA MET A 43 -12.59 2.76 15.62
C MET A 43 -11.95 2.43 16.98
N ARG A 44 -12.66 1.66 17.80
CA ARG A 44 -12.15 1.13 19.07
C ARG A 44 -10.96 0.20 18.82
N ALA A 45 -9.95 0.27 19.69
CA ALA A 45 -8.86 -0.70 19.74
C ALA A 45 -9.37 -2.11 20.06
N LEU A 46 -8.93 -3.10 19.28
CA LEU A 46 -9.27 -4.50 19.51
C LEU A 46 -8.44 -5.09 20.66
N SER A 47 -9.08 -5.96 21.43
CA SER A 47 -8.44 -6.80 22.44
C SER A 47 -7.53 -7.86 21.79
N PRO A 48 -6.60 -8.47 22.55
CA PRO A 48 -5.71 -9.49 22.01
C PRO A 48 -6.44 -10.70 21.38
N SER A 49 -7.57 -11.14 21.96
CA SER A 49 -8.36 -12.25 21.43
C SER A 49 -9.06 -11.88 20.12
N GLU A 50 -9.63 -10.68 20.02
CA GLU A 50 -10.23 -10.17 18.78
C GLU A 50 -9.18 -10.08 17.66
N TRP A 51 -7.96 -9.61 17.97
CA TRP A 51 -6.86 -9.60 17.01
C TRP A 51 -6.52 -11.00 16.50
N ASN A 52 -6.49 -12.01 17.37
CA ASN A 52 -6.24 -13.39 16.97
C ASN A 52 -7.31 -13.89 15.99
N THR A 53 -8.59 -13.55 16.22
CA THR A 53 -9.67 -13.89 15.30
C THR A 53 -9.52 -13.20 13.94
N VAL A 54 -9.23 -11.89 13.92
CA VAL A 54 -9.06 -11.14 12.66
C VAL A 54 -7.86 -11.65 11.86
N MET A 55 -6.73 -11.90 12.52
CA MET A 55 -5.51 -12.38 11.86
C MET A 55 -5.61 -13.84 11.39
N ALA A 56 -6.49 -14.65 11.99
CA ALA A 56 -6.73 -16.02 11.57
C ALA A 56 -7.63 -16.13 10.33
N MET A 57 -8.27 -15.05 9.87
CA MET A 57 -9.14 -15.09 8.69
C MET A 57 -8.34 -15.31 7.41
N PRO A 58 -8.67 -16.34 6.60
CA PRO A 58 -7.94 -16.59 5.37
C PRO A 58 -8.26 -15.52 4.31
N PRO A 59 -7.26 -15.07 3.54
CA PRO A 59 -7.50 -14.16 2.43
C PRO A 59 -8.30 -14.85 1.33
N ARG A 60 -9.46 -14.28 0.96
CA ARG A 60 -10.33 -14.84 -0.09
C ARG A 60 -9.88 -14.48 -1.51
N ASN A 61 -9.25 -13.32 -1.68
CA ASN A 61 -8.81 -12.79 -2.97
C ASN A 61 -7.27 -12.83 -3.09
N LYS A 62 -6.68 -14.02 -2.94
CA LYS A 62 -5.25 -14.21 -3.15
C LYS A 62 -4.97 -14.31 -4.64
N ASN A 63 -3.95 -13.62 -5.12
CA ASN A 63 -3.43 -13.85 -6.47
C ASN A 63 -3.05 -15.33 -6.59
N SER A 64 -3.49 -15.98 -7.69
CA SER A 64 -3.24 -17.40 -7.86
C SER A 64 -1.75 -17.65 -7.98
N ASP A 65 -1.23 -18.65 -7.25
CA ASP A 65 0.15 -19.11 -7.44
C ASP A 65 0.36 -19.75 -8.84
N LYS A 66 -0.71 -19.87 -9.64
CA LYS A 66 -0.72 -20.33 -11.03
C LYS A 66 -0.21 -19.30 -12.05
N TYR A 67 -0.06 -18.03 -11.66
CA TYR A 67 0.47 -17.02 -12.58
C TYR A 67 1.99 -17.15 -12.70
N GLU A 68 2.48 -17.24 -13.93
CA GLU A 68 3.91 -17.24 -14.19
C GLU A 68 4.56 -15.94 -13.73
N LYS A 69 5.82 -16.04 -13.32
CA LYS A 69 6.60 -14.86 -12.95
C LYS A 69 6.77 -13.97 -14.18
N MET A 70 6.55 -12.67 -13.98
CA MET A 70 6.82 -11.66 -15.01
C MET A 70 8.26 -11.77 -15.53
N TRP A 71 8.40 -11.71 -16.86
CA TRP A 71 9.70 -11.71 -17.52
C TRP A 71 10.59 -10.56 -17.01
N PRO A 72 11.89 -10.78 -16.78
CA PRO A 72 12.80 -9.73 -16.30
C PRO A 72 12.81 -8.48 -17.18
N GLN A 73 12.74 -8.66 -18.51
CA GLN A 73 12.70 -7.57 -19.48
C GLN A 73 11.42 -6.73 -19.34
N SER A 74 10.26 -7.39 -19.18
CA SER A 74 8.99 -6.70 -18.95
C SER A 74 9.01 -5.94 -17.62
N ARG A 75 9.62 -6.52 -16.57
CA ARG A 75 9.78 -5.83 -15.29
C ARG A 75 10.65 -4.58 -15.42
N ALA A 76 11.80 -4.68 -16.08
CA ALA A 76 12.69 -3.55 -16.30
C ALA A 76 12.01 -2.42 -17.08
N LEU A 77 11.30 -2.76 -18.17
CA LEU A 77 10.53 -1.81 -18.97
C LEU A 77 9.46 -1.09 -18.12
N LEU A 78 8.71 -1.84 -17.30
CA LEU A 78 7.68 -1.26 -16.44
C LEU A 78 8.29 -0.40 -15.32
N GLN A 79 9.42 -0.81 -14.75
CA GLN A 79 10.13 0.00 -13.74
C GLN A 79 10.59 1.33 -14.32
N GLU A 80 11.20 1.32 -15.51
CA GLU A 80 11.61 2.53 -16.21
C GLU A 80 10.41 3.42 -16.54
N PHE A 81 9.34 2.84 -17.09
CA PHE A 81 8.11 3.57 -17.39
C PHE A 81 7.47 4.21 -16.16
N TYR A 82 7.40 3.48 -15.03
CA TYR A 82 6.76 3.98 -13.82
C TYR A 82 7.64 4.90 -12.95
N ALA A 83 8.97 4.87 -13.12
CA ALA A 83 9.94 5.64 -12.34
C ALA A 83 9.62 7.14 -12.18
N PRO A 84 9.33 7.93 -13.24
CA PRO A 84 9.01 9.34 -13.08
C PRO A 84 7.76 9.57 -12.22
N PHE A 85 6.74 8.72 -12.38
CA PHE A 85 5.51 8.81 -11.60
C PHE A 85 5.72 8.42 -10.14
N ASN A 86 6.58 7.44 -9.87
CA ASN A 86 6.91 6.97 -8.53
C ASN A 86 7.70 8.03 -7.76
N ARG A 87 8.64 8.74 -8.41
CA ARG A 87 9.30 9.93 -7.85
C ARG A 87 8.30 11.01 -7.45
N LYS A 88 7.42 11.41 -8.38
CA LYS A 88 6.35 12.37 -8.10
C LYS A 88 5.43 11.92 -6.95
N LEU A 89 5.17 10.61 -6.83
CA LEU A 89 4.36 10.05 -5.74
C LEU A 89 5.09 10.14 -4.40
N ALA A 90 6.37 9.77 -4.36
CA ALA A 90 7.21 9.89 -3.16
C ALA A 90 7.30 11.34 -2.69
N ASP A 91 7.47 12.29 -3.62
CA ASP A 91 7.46 13.73 -3.32
C ASP A 91 6.08 14.17 -2.78
N LEU A 92 4.98 13.76 -3.39
CA LEU A 92 3.63 14.11 -2.93
C LEU A 92 3.32 13.57 -1.53
N LEU A 93 3.82 12.37 -1.21
CA LEU A 93 3.58 11.71 0.07
C LEU A 93 4.67 11.99 1.11
N GLN A 94 5.76 12.64 0.71
CA GLN A 94 6.98 12.84 1.50
C GLN A 94 7.51 11.51 2.06
N ASP A 95 7.58 10.48 1.21
CA ASP A 95 7.93 9.12 1.60
C ASP A 95 8.65 8.36 0.48
N ASP A 96 9.97 8.21 0.62
CA ASP A 96 10.86 7.57 -0.36
C ASP A 96 10.56 6.07 -0.56
N ARG A 97 9.81 5.45 0.34
CA ARG A 97 9.41 4.04 0.19
C ARG A 97 8.54 3.81 -1.06
N TYR A 98 7.92 4.87 -1.59
CA TYR A 98 7.17 4.85 -2.85
C TYR A 98 8.05 4.98 -4.11
N LEU A 99 9.38 5.06 -3.97
CA LEU A 99 10.29 4.96 -5.11
C LEU A 99 10.41 3.53 -5.64
N TRP A 100 10.08 2.52 -4.83
CA TRP A 100 10.17 1.09 -5.16
C TRP A 100 11.52 0.69 -5.79
N GLN A 101 12.62 1.20 -5.22
CA GLN A 101 13.99 0.91 -5.69
C GLN A 101 14.48 -0.51 -5.31
N THR A 102 13.79 -1.18 -4.40
CA THR A 102 14.14 -2.54 -3.94
C THR A 102 13.12 -3.56 -4.47
N PRO A 103 13.56 -4.70 -5.03
CA PRO A 103 12.69 -5.83 -5.31
C PRO A 103 12.22 -6.57 -4.05
#